data_AF-A0A353XUE2-F1
#
_entry.id   AF-A0A353XUE2-F1
#
_cell.length_a   1.000
_cell.length_b   1.000
_cell.length_c   1.000
_cell.angle_alpha   90.00
_cell.angle_beta   90.00
_cell.angle_gamma   90.00
#
_symmetry.space_group_name_H-M   'P 1'
#
loop_
_entity.id
_entity.type
_entity.pdbx_description
1 polymer ?
#
loop_
_entity_poly.entity_id
_entity_poly.type
_entity_poly.pdbx_seq_one_letter_code
_entity_poly.pdbx_strand_id
1 'polypeptide(L)'
;SPIDDFLARYNLDNSLLIELWHWSEAMFLDKTQGSPLRRTGYVNFLRNLAIGIGNAPYTADNITALESRLGTLGDVLDEHIHWAIAEQQVKAN
;
A
#
# COMPACT_ATOMS: atom_id res chain seq x y z
N SER A 1 12.83 7.63 3.67
CA SER A 1 13.43 6.89 2.52
C SER A 1 12.91 7.50 1.22
N PRO A 2 13.50 7.32 0.01
CA PRO A 2 13.02 8.00 -1.21
C PRO A 2 11.56 7.70 -1.55
N ILE A 3 11.01 6.62 -1.01
CA ILE A 3 9.62 6.20 -1.24
C ILE A 3 8.62 6.96 -0.35
N ASP A 4 9.00 7.32 0.89
CA ASP A 4 8.17 8.21 1.73
C ASP A 4 8.01 9.57 1.05
N ASP A 5 9.08 10.06 0.43
CA ASP A 5 9.12 11.31 -0.33
C ASP A 5 8.27 11.26 -1.62
N PHE A 6 7.98 10.07 -2.16
CA PHE A 6 7.12 9.89 -3.33
C PHE A 6 5.64 9.90 -2.95
N LEU A 7 5.26 9.26 -1.84
CA LEU A 7 3.86 9.18 -1.40
C LEU A 7 3.34 10.51 -0.87
N ALA A 8 4.18 11.28 -0.15
CA ALA A 8 3.77 12.55 0.44
C ALA A 8 3.69 13.72 -0.56
N ARG A 9 4.48 13.69 -1.66
CA ARG A 9 4.53 14.79 -2.64
C ARG A 9 3.46 14.71 -3.73
N TYR A 10 2.93 13.52 -4.04
CA TYR A 10 2.11 13.33 -5.23
C TYR A 10 0.61 13.36 -5.00
N ASN A 11 0.14 13.57 -3.76
CA ASN A 11 -1.29 13.59 -3.43
C ASN A 11 -2.03 12.44 -4.14
N LEU A 12 -1.42 11.23 -4.10
CA LEU A 12 -1.94 10.05 -4.77
C LEU A 12 -3.38 9.89 -4.29
N ASP A 13 -4.33 10.00 -5.21
CA ASP A 13 -5.73 9.81 -4.89
C ASP A 13 -5.92 8.41 -4.28
N ASN A 14 -6.79 8.28 -3.28
CA ASN A 14 -7.08 7.01 -2.61
C ASN A 14 -7.41 5.92 -3.63
N SER A 15 -8.11 6.29 -4.71
CA SER A 15 -8.43 5.40 -5.83
C SER A 15 -7.19 4.76 -6.45
N LEU A 16 -6.11 5.53 -6.65
CA LEU A 16 -4.85 5.05 -7.21
C LEU A 16 -4.07 4.20 -6.20
N LEU A 17 -4.09 4.54 -4.91
CA LEU A 17 -3.46 3.71 -3.87
C LEU A 17 -4.12 2.31 -3.81
N ILE A 18 -5.45 2.26 -3.86
CA ILE A 18 -6.21 1.01 -3.90
C ILE A 18 -5.95 0.26 -5.22
N GLU A 19 -5.88 0.94 -6.36
CA GLU A 19 -5.56 0.30 -7.65
C GLU A 19 -4.19 -0.40 -7.59
N LEU A 20 -3.16 0.33 -7.12
CA LEU A 20 -1.80 -0.19 -7.00
C LEU A 20 -1.74 -1.34 -5.97
N TRP A 21 -2.52 -1.27 -4.90
CA TRP A 21 -2.63 -2.34 -3.90
C TRP A 21 -3.14 -3.65 -4.49
N HIS A 22 -4.02 -3.59 -5.48
CA HIS A 22 -4.58 -4.77 -6.14
C HIS A 22 -3.66 -5.39 -7.20
N TRP A 23 -2.52 -4.76 -7.52
CA TRP A 23 -1.56 -5.38 -8.44
C TRP A 23 -1.08 -6.73 -7.90
N SER A 24 -1.09 -7.75 -8.74
CA SER A 24 -0.38 -9.00 -8.46
C SER A 24 1.13 -8.81 -8.58
N GLU A 25 1.90 -9.77 -8.09
CA GLU A 25 3.36 -9.75 -8.29
C GLU A 25 3.72 -9.73 -9.78
N ALA A 26 2.99 -10.49 -10.61
CA ALA A 26 3.18 -10.50 -12.05
C ALA A 26 2.93 -9.12 -12.69
N MET A 27 1.86 -8.42 -12.29
CA MET A 27 1.59 -7.05 -12.74
C MET A 27 2.69 -6.08 -12.29
N PHE A 28 3.13 -6.16 -11.04
CA PHE A 28 4.24 -5.36 -10.55
C PHE A 28 5.50 -5.58 -11.40
N LEU A 29 5.87 -6.83 -11.68
CA LEU A 29 7.06 -7.15 -12.47
C LEU A 29 6.98 -6.65 -13.92
N ASP A 30 5.81 -6.78 -14.55
CA ASP A 30 5.53 -6.29 -15.90
C ASP A 30 5.59 -4.75 -15.96
N LYS A 31 4.79 -4.09 -15.13
CA LYS A 31 4.64 -2.63 -15.13
C LYS A 31 5.87 -1.88 -14.66
N THR A 32 6.73 -2.52 -13.86
CA THR A 32 7.98 -1.91 -13.38
C THR A 32 9.22 -2.36 -14.16
N GLN A 33 9.07 -3.08 -15.26
CA GLN A 33 10.21 -3.46 -16.10
C GLN A 33 11.00 -2.23 -16.57
N GLY A 34 12.31 -2.23 -16.31
CA GLY A 34 13.19 -1.09 -16.62
C GLY A 34 13.12 0.08 -15.65
N SER A 35 12.18 0.08 -14.69
CA SER A 35 12.06 1.12 -13.66
C SER A 35 12.96 0.83 -12.45
N PRO A 36 13.58 1.86 -11.83
CA PRO A 36 14.22 1.74 -10.52
C PRO A 36 13.33 1.12 -9.44
N LEU A 37 12.01 1.31 -9.53
CA LEU A 37 11.03 0.78 -8.57
C LEU A 37 11.06 -0.74 -8.46
N ARG A 38 11.40 -1.45 -9.55
CA ARG A 38 11.48 -2.92 -9.54
C ARG A 38 12.48 -3.45 -8.51
N ARG A 39 13.55 -2.69 -8.22
CA ARG A 39 14.57 -3.07 -7.22
C ARG A 39 14.05 -3.05 -5.78
N THR A 40 12.95 -2.34 -5.51
CA THR A 40 12.32 -2.33 -4.20
C THR A 40 11.75 -3.72 -3.86
N GLY A 41 11.26 -4.46 -4.86
CA GLY A 41 10.59 -5.74 -4.68
C GLY A 41 9.12 -5.60 -4.30
N TYR A 42 8.32 -6.61 -4.64
CA TYR A 42 6.86 -6.56 -4.56
C TYR A 42 6.32 -6.41 -3.13
N VAL A 43 6.81 -7.20 -2.17
CA VAL A 43 6.36 -7.12 -0.77
C VAL A 43 6.70 -5.76 -0.15
N ASN A 44 7.90 -5.24 -0.42
CA ASN A 44 8.30 -3.91 0.05
C ASN A 44 7.46 -2.79 -0.61
N PHE A 45 7.07 -2.96 -1.87
CA PHE A 45 6.15 -2.05 -2.56
C PHE A 45 4.79 -2.04 -1.89
N LEU A 46 4.20 -3.22 -1.61
CA LEU A 46 2.95 -3.32 -0.86
C LEU A 46 3.07 -2.70 0.53
N ARG A 47 4.15 -2.95 1.28
CA ARG A 47 4.37 -2.31 2.58
C ARG A 47 4.27 -0.78 2.50
N ASN A 48 4.89 -0.17 1.49
CA ASN A 48 4.84 1.28 1.31
C ASN A 48 3.43 1.75 0.94
N LEU A 49 2.69 0.96 0.14
CA LEU A 49 1.29 1.24 -0.14
C LEU A 49 0.42 1.13 1.11
N ALA A 50 0.63 0.15 1.99
CA ALA A 50 -0.08 0.04 3.27
C ALA A 50 0.11 1.31 4.10
N ILE A 51 1.36 1.81 4.17
CA ILE A 51 1.66 3.08 4.83
C ILE A 51 0.91 4.26 4.19
N GLY A 52 0.93 4.34 2.85
CA GLY A 52 0.20 5.35 2.08
C GLY A 52 -1.31 5.32 2.32
N ILE A 53 -1.93 4.14 2.29
CA ILE A 53 -3.36 3.93 2.55
C ILE A 53 -3.70 4.29 3.99
N GLY A 54 -2.88 3.89 4.98
CA GLY A 54 -3.08 4.26 6.37
C GLY A 54 -3.09 5.77 6.59
N ASN A 55 -2.22 6.51 5.90
CA ASN A 55 -2.12 7.97 5.98
C ASN A 55 -3.22 8.73 5.19
N ALA A 56 -3.90 8.06 4.27
CA ALA A 56 -4.93 8.67 3.43
C ALA A 56 -6.20 9.04 4.24
N PRO A 57 -7.06 9.94 3.72
CA PRO A 57 -8.38 10.19 4.31
C PRO A 57 -9.18 8.89 4.48
N TYR A 58 -10.01 8.82 5.51
CA TYR A 58 -10.81 7.63 5.80
C TYR A 58 -11.71 7.25 4.62
N THR A 59 -11.67 5.97 4.26
CA THR A 59 -12.71 5.32 3.45
C THR A 59 -12.91 3.87 3.92
N ALA A 60 -14.13 3.34 3.80
CA ALA A 60 -14.38 1.93 4.06
C ALA A 60 -13.64 1.00 3.08
N ASP A 61 -13.40 1.48 1.85
CA ASP A 61 -12.67 0.76 0.82
C ASP A 61 -11.19 0.56 1.20
N ASN A 62 -10.57 1.52 1.89
CA ASN A 62 -9.20 1.39 2.38
C ASN A 62 -9.07 0.19 3.34
N ILE A 63 -9.98 0.07 4.30
CA ILE A 63 -9.99 -1.04 5.27
C ILE A 63 -10.23 -2.37 4.53
N THR A 64 -11.23 -2.42 3.66
CA THR A 64 -11.56 -3.64 2.89
C THR A 64 -10.37 -4.09 2.02
N ALA A 65 -9.69 -3.15 1.36
CA ALA A 65 -8.52 -3.45 0.55
C ALA A 65 -7.38 -4.00 1.42
N LEU A 66 -7.07 -3.36 2.55
CA LEU A 66 -6.04 -3.79 3.48
C LEU A 66 -6.30 -5.20 4.02
N GLU A 67 -7.52 -5.49 4.47
CA GLU A 67 -7.93 -6.80 5.00
C GLU A 67 -7.78 -7.92 3.97
N SER A 68 -8.00 -7.63 2.68
CA SER A 68 -7.94 -8.65 1.60
C SER A 68 -6.58 -9.35 1.45
N ARG A 69 -5.51 -8.79 2.04
CA ARG A 69 -4.15 -9.35 1.96
C ARG A 69 -3.57 -9.82 3.30
N LEU A 70 -4.30 -9.71 4.41
CA LEU A 70 -3.84 -10.23 5.71
C LEU A 70 -3.54 -11.73 5.62
N GLY A 71 -2.36 -12.14 6.11
CA GLY A 71 -1.94 -13.54 6.15
C GLY A 71 -1.51 -14.12 4.80
N THR A 72 -1.41 -13.29 3.74
CA THR A 72 -1.14 -13.79 2.38
C THR A 72 0.33 -13.73 1.96
N LEU A 73 1.11 -12.79 2.51
CA LEU A 73 2.49 -12.49 2.05
C LEU A 73 3.51 -12.36 3.20
N GLY A 74 3.14 -12.83 4.39
CA GLY A 74 4.02 -12.98 5.56
C GLY A 74 3.93 -11.85 6.58
N ASP A 75 4.43 -12.16 7.79
CA ASP A 75 4.22 -11.39 9.02
C ASP A 75 4.64 -9.91 8.92
N VAL A 76 5.70 -9.62 8.16
CA VAL A 76 6.21 -8.25 8.01
C VAL A 76 5.20 -7.36 7.26
N LEU A 77 4.52 -7.88 6.23
CA LEU A 77 3.49 -7.11 5.55
C LEU A 77 2.25 -6.97 6.45
N ASP A 78 1.88 -8.04 7.15
CA ASP A 78 0.70 -8.07 8.03
C ASP A 78 0.81 -7.04 9.16
N GLU A 79 1.99 -6.85 9.75
CA GLU A 79 2.24 -5.79 10.75
C GLU A 79 1.87 -4.39 10.20
N HIS A 80 2.25 -4.10 8.96
CA HIS A 80 1.96 -2.82 8.32
C HIS A 80 0.49 -2.69 7.91
N ILE A 81 -0.15 -3.80 7.52
CA ILE A 81 -1.58 -3.84 7.27
C ILE A 81 -2.36 -3.54 8.55
N HIS A 82 -2.01 -4.18 9.66
CA HIS A 82 -2.65 -3.92 10.96
C HIS A 82 -2.51 -2.48 11.40
N TRP A 83 -1.31 -1.89 11.27
CA TRP A 83 -1.10 -0.47 11.54
C TRP A 83 -1.99 0.41 10.65
N ALA A 84 -2.04 0.15 9.35
CA ALA A 84 -2.81 0.96 8.40
C ALA A 84 -4.33 0.88 8.66
N ILE A 85 -4.84 -0.29 9.04
CA ILE A 85 -6.24 -0.46 9.44
C ILE A 85 -6.54 0.35 10.70
N ALA A 86 -5.69 0.29 11.73
CA ALA A 86 -5.85 1.06 12.96
C ALA A 86 -5.88 2.57 12.66
N GLU A 87 -4.96 3.04 11.81
CA GLU A 87 -4.92 4.43 11.35
C GLU A 87 -6.19 4.88 10.61
N GLN A 88 -6.77 4.02 9.78
CA GLN A 88 -8.04 4.30 9.10
C GLN A 88 -9.22 4.32 10.08
N GLN A 89 -9.25 3.41 11.05
CA GLN A 89 -10.29 3.35 12.09
C GLN A 89 -10.26 4.59 13.00
N VAL A 90 -9.07 5.12 13.33
CA VAL A 90 -8.94 6.38 14.08
C VAL A 90 -9.57 7.54 13.32
N LYS A 91 -9.38 7.60 11.98
CA LYS A 91 -9.91 8.67 11.11
C LYS A 91 -11.42 8.55 10.83
N ALA A 92 -12.02 7.41 11.13
CA ALA A 92 -13.47 7.19 10.99
C ALA A 92 -14.29 7.84 12.11
N ASN A 93 -13.63 8.15 13.24
CA ASN A 93 -14.22 8.78 14.44
C ASN A 93 -14.02 10.29 14.43
#